data_AF-A0A6P1ZGZ5-F1
#
_entry.id   AF-A0A6P1ZGZ5-F1
#
_cell.length_a   1.000
_cell.length_b   1.000
_cell.length_c   1.000
_cell.angle_alpha   90.00
_cell.angle_beta   90.00
_cell.angle_gamma   90.00
#
_symmetry.space_group_name_H-M   'P 1'
#
loop_
_entity.id
_entity.type
_entity.pdbx_description
1 polymer ?
#
loop_
_entity_poly.entity_id
_entity_poly.type
_entity_poly.pdbx_seq_one_letter_code
_entity_poly.pdbx_strand_id
1 'polypeptide(L)'
;MTHSIRSGRSVAMRIALYSLSAAVFLVALFQLNDGMTAEHYEALKQEAQQVAQNAWAYDQVRPKAGAAEVDMQAEPAMVDLTRPGLLKVDSTVWKDTKSKIPGIFFYRLEPMFYTGFAPRIQDPKRVHTFLGRGNQLRVTAVLSNEAIEEYLQDIALRYLTVQELLDEGKLELTQNTQWERFKKIINEEGIMALAGGADYMDPEAYRAMAITKMAALNPGRVFHIKMDMRDRLRTWAENELPKAKNADPGTQLVVVNDMLPTRLELTSMTTPMHEKLVAAEAAWDAYKQSQTDAGFETFFTAAADLFHEAAGDVYTINDKGYVDHWEFTAIYPVGTLNQYAKYEGNQIPLYPCPGVRQVCYHQRTKIADHISEKGTYGFTPWIPYMHVGSKLHNSFHSLWFRIDARSYSEIPDSWRHIETGAREGKPYPYLWLVSRGPMSHGCTHVNAGFLNELRQIFPSTEENLRQVITFRNKYQDYDIFDIDGDGQPEVMGVAYFHAYALKGKQPAKRRAPAERKAFYEWLYGSGYHYDAQDRVVFDEAAGSRFVGTKAEEGRVYHNIPLYEAEYFGESIQFYRTKPIDFIRELRRVAVNYDLNEAALGLTKPVEPLVLRAQACSVSPVSKPRTSIE
;
A
#
# COMPACT_ATOMS: atom_id res chain seq x y z
N MET A 1 47.38 0.74 35.31
CA MET A 1 46.38 -0.09 36.00
C MET A 1 45.43 0.84 36.76
N THR A 2 44.28 1.14 36.17
CA THR A 2 43.12 1.73 36.85
C THR A 2 41.90 1.30 36.02
N HIS A 3 41.11 0.38 36.56
CA HIS A 3 39.94 -0.20 35.91
C HIS A 3 38.80 0.82 35.87
N SER A 4 38.29 1.12 34.66
CA SER A 4 37.00 1.78 34.49
C SER A 4 35.87 0.74 34.60
N ILE A 5 34.97 0.93 35.57
CA ILE A 5 33.76 0.13 35.75
C ILE A 5 32.74 0.55 34.67
N ARG A 6 32.37 -0.40 33.80
CA ARG A 6 31.51 -0.22 32.62
C ARG A 6 30.03 -0.03 32.98
N SER A 7 29.36 0.66 32.06
CA SER A 7 27.93 0.98 31.83
C SER A 7 26.86 -0.11 32.00
N GLY A 8 27.15 -1.27 32.61
CA GLY A 8 26.20 -2.37 32.76
C GLY A 8 25.08 -2.13 33.81
N ARG A 9 25.27 -1.21 34.75
CA ARG A 9 24.32 -1.00 35.86
C ARG A 9 23.03 -0.30 35.45
N SER A 10 23.03 0.60 34.46
CA SER A 10 21.80 1.30 34.06
C SER A 10 20.88 0.42 33.22
N VAL A 11 21.45 -0.43 32.35
CA VAL A 11 20.68 -1.40 31.55
C VAL A 11 20.15 -2.53 32.44
N ALA A 12 20.96 -3.04 33.36
CA ALA A 12 20.52 -4.05 34.33
C ALA A 12 19.40 -3.53 35.24
N MET A 13 19.47 -2.25 35.66
CA MET A 13 18.43 -1.62 36.48
C MET A 13 17.14 -1.35 35.69
N ARG A 14 17.24 -0.98 34.39
CA ARG A 14 16.08 -0.88 33.48
C ARG A 14 15.41 -2.22 33.27
N ILE A 15 16.19 -3.26 32.96
CA ILE A 15 15.69 -4.63 32.80
C ILE A 15 15.06 -5.09 34.11
N ALA A 16 15.68 -4.81 35.27
CA ALA A 16 15.12 -5.15 36.57
C ALA A 16 13.78 -4.44 36.83
N LEU A 17 13.65 -3.14 36.51
CA LEU A 17 12.41 -2.39 36.69
C LEU A 17 11.28 -2.89 35.77
N TYR A 18 11.56 -3.11 34.48
CA TYR A 18 10.56 -3.68 33.56
C TYR A 18 10.21 -5.13 33.91
N SER A 19 11.18 -5.90 34.38
CA SER A 19 10.96 -7.28 34.84
C SER A 19 10.19 -7.33 36.15
N LEU A 20 10.38 -6.36 37.05
CA LEU A 20 9.60 -6.22 38.28
C LEU A 20 8.16 -5.79 37.96
N SER A 21 7.97 -4.87 37.01
CA SER A 21 6.66 -4.43 36.52
C SER A 21 5.88 -5.59 35.88
N ALA A 22 6.56 -6.33 35.01
CA ALA A 22 6.01 -7.53 34.39
C ALA A 22 5.73 -8.62 35.43
N ALA A 23 6.60 -8.80 36.44
CA ALA A 23 6.39 -9.78 37.51
C ALA A 23 5.21 -9.40 38.42
N VAL A 24 5.03 -8.13 38.78
CA VAL A 24 3.86 -7.65 39.55
C VAL A 24 2.58 -7.86 38.74
N PHE A 25 2.60 -7.53 37.45
CA PHE A 25 1.48 -7.74 36.53
C PHE A 25 1.15 -9.23 36.34
N LEU A 26 2.18 -10.08 36.23
CA LEU A 26 2.02 -11.53 36.12
C LEU A 26 1.53 -12.15 37.44
N VAL A 27 1.99 -11.68 38.60
CA VAL A 27 1.48 -12.14 39.91
C VAL A 27 0.01 -11.76 40.08
N ALA A 28 -0.40 -10.57 39.64
CA ALA A 28 -1.80 -10.15 39.62
C ALA A 28 -2.68 -10.99 38.66
N LEU A 29 -2.12 -11.42 37.53
CA LEU A 29 -2.80 -12.27 36.53
C LEU A 29 -2.86 -13.75 36.94
N PHE A 30 -1.83 -14.28 37.59
CA PHE A 30 -1.71 -15.70 37.94
C PHE A 30 -2.17 -16.04 39.37
N GLN A 31 -2.39 -15.04 40.22
CA GLN A 31 -3.11 -15.22 41.50
C GLN A 31 -4.60 -14.84 41.40
N LEU A 32 -5.25 -15.22 40.30
CA LEU A 32 -6.71 -15.37 40.27
C LEU A 32 -7.10 -16.57 41.16
N ASN A 33 -6.98 -16.37 42.47
CA ASN A 33 -7.61 -17.18 43.49
C ASN A 33 -9.00 -16.55 43.75
N ASP A 34 -10.03 -17.35 44.01
CA ASP A 34 -11.45 -16.94 44.14
C ASP A 34 -11.76 -15.92 45.27
N GLY A 35 -10.74 -15.31 45.90
CA GLY A 35 -10.86 -14.34 46.99
C GLY A 35 -10.41 -12.91 46.67
N MET A 36 -10.00 -12.60 45.44
CA MET A 36 -9.49 -11.26 45.12
C MET A 36 -10.66 -10.29 44.86
N THR A 37 -10.82 -9.28 45.73
CA THR A 37 -11.89 -8.28 45.59
C THR A 37 -11.58 -7.32 44.44
N ALA A 38 -12.61 -6.75 43.80
CA ALA A 38 -12.45 -5.77 42.71
C ALA A 38 -11.58 -4.57 43.10
N GLU A 39 -11.59 -4.21 44.39
CA GLU A 39 -10.78 -3.14 44.96
C GLU A 39 -9.27 -3.47 44.96
N HIS A 40 -8.89 -4.73 45.21
CA HIS A 40 -7.51 -5.18 45.11
C HIS A 40 -7.01 -5.23 43.65
N TYR A 41 -7.90 -5.59 42.70
CA TYR A 41 -7.56 -5.59 41.29
C TYR A 41 -7.28 -4.17 40.77
N GLU A 42 -8.12 -3.21 41.13
CA GLU A 42 -7.91 -1.81 40.73
C GLU A 42 -6.68 -1.18 41.42
N ALA A 43 -6.37 -1.57 42.66
CA ALA A 43 -5.12 -1.16 43.31
C ALA A 43 -3.88 -1.67 42.56
N LEU A 44 -3.87 -2.93 42.11
CA LEU A 44 -2.77 -3.51 41.34
C LEU A 44 -2.63 -2.90 39.95
N LYS A 45 -3.75 -2.54 39.31
CA LYS A 45 -3.77 -1.85 38.02
C LYS A 45 -3.22 -0.43 38.12
N GLN A 46 -3.59 0.30 39.17
CA GLN A 46 -3.03 1.62 39.47
C GLN A 46 -1.54 1.54 39.79
N GLU A 47 -1.10 0.52 40.52
CA GLU A 47 0.32 0.30 40.82
C GLU A 47 1.13 -0.03 39.55
N ALA A 48 0.60 -0.87 38.66
CA ALA A 48 1.23 -1.17 37.37
C ALA A 48 1.31 0.07 36.46
N GLN A 49 0.26 0.88 36.40
CA GLN A 49 0.26 2.15 35.67
C GLN A 49 1.27 3.14 36.27
N GLN A 50 1.33 3.27 37.60
CA GLN A 50 2.28 4.14 38.27
C GLN A 50 3.73 3.71 38.03
N VAL A 51 4.02 2.41 38.02
CA VAL A 51 5.36 1.89 37.72
C VAL A 51 5.73 2.11 36.25
N ALA A 52 4.79 1.93 35.31
CA ALA A 52 5.00 2.25 33.90
C ALA A 52 5.28 3.74 33.67
N GLN A 53 4.51 4.61 34.34
CA GLN A 53 4.72 6.06 34.33
C GLN A 53 6.06 6.47 34.97
N ASN A 54 6.46 5.83 36.06
CA ASN A 54 7.74 6.08 36.72
C ASN A 54 8.92 5.58 35.86
N ALA A 55 8.79 4.46 35.16
CA ALA A 55 9.79 3.97 34.21
C ALA A 55 9.95 4.92 33.02
N TRP A 56 8.84 5.44 32.50
CA TRP A 56 8.81 6.48 31.46
C TRP A 56 9.45 7.80 31.93
N ALA A 57 9.16 8.25 33.15
CA ALA A 57 9.74 9.47 33.74
C ALA A 57 11.25 9.31 34.04
N TYR A 58 11.70 8.12 34.44
CA TYR A 58 13.13 7.85 34.67
C TYR A 58 13.96 7.89 33.37
N ASP A 59 13.34 7.62 32.21
CA ASP A 59 13.99 7.72 30.90
C ASP A 59 14.18 9.17 30.43
N GLN A 60 13.45 10.13 31.04
CA GLN A 60 13.49 11.56 30.72
C GLN A 60 14.58 12.35 31.49
N VAL A 61 15.23 11.77 32.51
CA VAL A 61 16.23 12.49 33.35
C VAL A 61 17.67 12.16 32.93
N ARG A 62 18.28 12.97 32.05
CA ARG A 62 19.73 12.93 31.73
C ARG A 62 20.55 13.69 32.79
N PRO A 63 21.65 13.15 33.35
CA PRO A 63 22.75 13.96 33.87
C PRO A 63 23.69 14.33 32.72
N LYS A 64 23.89 15.63 32.47
CA LYS A 64 24.93 16.15 31.58
C LYS A 64 26.31 15.99 32.23
N ALA A 65 27.28 15.36 31.56
CA ALA A 65 28.68 15.79 31.50
C ALA A 65 29.57 14.84 30.67
N GLY A 66 30.38 15.41 29.77
CA GLY A 66 31.71 14.88 29.40
C GLY A 66 31.79 14.04 28.11
N ALA A 67 32.40 14.63 27.08
CA ALA A 67 32.56 14.10 25.72
C ALA A 67 33.57 12.94 25.59
N ALA A 68 33.29 12.00 24.68
CA ALA A 68 34.19 11.52 23.62
C ALA A 68 33.48 10.46 22.74
N GLU A 69 33.70 10.57 21.44
CA GLU A 69 33.10 9.86 20.29
C GLU A 69 33.07 8.33 20.41
N VAL A 70 31.87 7.74 20.36
CA VAL A 70 31.49 6.57 19.52
C VAL A 70 29.96 6.63 19.37
N ASP A 71 29.48 6.92 18.17
CA ASP A 71 28.05 6.98 17.87
C ASP A 71 27.48 5.56 17.71
N MET A 72 26.96 5.02 18.81
CA MET A 72 25.99 3.93 18.82
C MET A 72 24.84 4.34 19.74
N GLN A 73 24.06 5.33 19.29
CA GLN A 73 22.70 5.59 19.77
C GLN A 73 21.72 5.30 18.65
N ALA A 74 21.25 4.05 18.53
CA ALA A 74 19.96 3.80 17.90
C ALA A 74 18.91 3.82 19.02
N GLU A 75 18.42 5.02 19.35
CA GLU A 75 17.09 5.13 19.94
C GLU A 75 16.10 4.41 18.99
N PRO A 76 15.07 3.70 19.46
CA PRO A 76 13.94 3.41 18.58
C PRO A 76 13.41 4.78 18.15
N ALA A 77 13.60 5.11 16.87
CA ALA A 77 13.17 6.39 16.33
C ALA A 77 11.66 6.51 16.59
N MET A 78 11.29 7.29 17.61
CA MET A 78 9.95 7.86 17.68
C MET A 78 9.87 8.74 16.44
N VAL A 79 9.16 8.21 15.44
CA VAL A 79 8.92 8.88 14.18
C VAL A 79 8.30 10.24 14.49
N ASP A 80 8.85 11.31 13.90
CA ASP A 80 8.17 12.60 13.89
C ASP A 80 6.95 12.51 12.97
N LEU A 81 5.84 12.01 13.53
CA LEU A 81 4.55 11.84 12.86
C LEU A 81 3.94 13.18 12.45
N THR A 82 4.57 14.32 12.76
CA THR A 82 4.03 15.64 12.44
C THR A 82 4.61 16.23 11.16
N ARG A 83 5.65 15.61 10.58
CA ARG A 83 6.29 16.05 9.34
C ARG A 83 5.61 15.41 8.13
N PRO A 84 5.24 16.20 7.10
CA PRO A 84 4.87 15.67 5.81
C PRO A 84 6.05 14.87 5.19
N GLY A 85 5.71 13.90 4.35
CA GLY A 85 6.68 13.19 3.53
C GLY A 85 6.68 11.67 3.68
N LEU A 86 7.64 11.03 3.02
CA LEU A 86 7.84 9.59 3.12
C LEU A 86 8.35 9.19 4.52
N LEU A 87 7.63 8.27 5.16
CA LEU A 87 8.09 7.69 6.41
C LEU A 87 9.24 6.69 6.17
N LYS A 88 10.47 7.14 6.41
CA LYS A 88 11.68 6.31 6.35
C LYS A 88 11.95 5.65 7.69
N VAL A 89 11.42 4.43 7.86
CA VAL A 89 11.82 3.55 8.97
C VAL A 89 12.88 2.60 8.45
N ASP A 90 14.07 2.64 9.05
CA ASP A 90 15.13 1.67 8.78
C ASP A 90 14.64 0.29 9.21
N SER A 91 14.23 -0.50 8.22
CA SER A 91 13.65 -1.81 8.43
C SER A 91 14.62 -2.89 7.98
N THR A 92 15.12 -3.68 8.94
CA THR A 92 15.91 -4.89 8.63
C THR A 92 15.07 -5.94 7.92
N VAL A 93 13.74 -5.91 8.08
CA VAL A 93 12.78 -6.78 7.39
C VAL A 93 13.00 -6.76 5.88
N TRP A 94 13.48 -5.65 5.31
CA TRP A 94 13.62 -5.50 3.86
C TRP A 94 15.03 -5.63 3.28
N LYS A 95 16.08 -5.58 4.11
CA LYS A 95 17.46 -5.82 3.64
C LYS A 95 17.63 -7.22 3.05
N ASP A 96 16.91 -8.20 3.59
CA ASP A 96 16.97 -9.60 3.16
C ASP A 96 15.95 -9.96 2.07
N THR A 97 15.13 -9.00 1.64
CA THR A 97 13.92 -9.32 0.87
C THR A 97 13.72 -8.52 -0.40
N LYS A 98 14.49 -7.46 -0.59
CA LYS A 98 14.63 -6.77 -1.87
C LYS A 98 15.10 -7.77 -2.92
N SER A 99 14.15 -8.26 -3.72
CA SER A 99 14.48 -9.18 -4.80
C SER A 99 15.19 -8.41 -5.92
N LYS A 100 16.41 -8.80 -6.25
CA LYS A 100 17.07 -8.38 -7.51
C LYS A 100 16.49 -9.09 -8.73
N ILE A 101 15.60 -10.06 -8.50
CA ILE A 101 15.07 -10.94 -9.52
C ILE A 101 13.58 -10.64 -9.68
N PRO A 102 13.19 -9.96 -10.76
CA PRO A 102 11.79 -9.75 -11.06
C PRO A 102 11.12 -11.05 -11.50
N GLY A 103 9.93 -11.30 -10.97
CA GLY A 103 9.12 -12.46 -11.32
C GLY A 103 8.99 -13.51 -10.22
N ILE A 104 8.03 -14.41 -10.42
CA ILE A 104 7.76 -15.54 -9.54
C ILE A 104 8.27 -16.82 -10.18
N PHE A 105 9.17 -17.52 -9.50
CA PHE A 105 9.62 -18.84 -9.91
C PHE A 105 8.72 -19.94 -9.36
N PHE A 106 8.46 -20.97 -10.18
CA PHE A 106 7.52 -22.04 -9.83
C PHE A 106 7.79 -23.35 -10.59
N TYR A 107 7.27 -24.45 -10.06
CA TYR A 107 7.29 -25.79 -10.66
C TYR A 107 6.03 -26.10 -11.45
N ARG A 108 4.88 -25.66 -10.94
CA ARG A 108 3.57 -26.00 -11.50
C ARG A 108 2.55 -24.91 -11.17
N LEU A 109 1.54 -24.78 -12.02
CA LEU A 109 0.47 -23.82 -11.80
C LEU A 109 -0.41 -24.32 -10.66
N GLU A 110 -0.37 -23.61 -9.55
CA GLU A 110 -1.13 -23.91 -8.33
C GLU A 110 -1.67 -22.60 -7.75
N PRO A 111 -2.74 -22.67 -6.94
CA PRO A 111 -3.22 -21.53 -6.18
C PRO A 111 -2.15 -20.93 -5.28
N MET A 112 -2.36 -19.66 -4.96
CA MET A 112 -1.48 -18.87 -4.11
C MET A 112 -2.29 -17.92 -3.23
N PHE A 113 -1.76 -17.63 -2.04
CA PHE A 113 -2.27 -16.58 -1.16
C PHE A 113 -1.19 -15.56 -0.87
N TYR A 114 -1.60 -14.34 -0.54
CA TYR A 114 -0.72 -13.23 -0.24
C TYR A 114 -0.07 -13.38 1.14
N THR A 115 1.24 -13.18 1.22
CA THR A 115 2.05 -13.26 2.45
C THR A 115 2.86 -11.98 2.67
N GLY A 116 2.40 -10.86 2.15
CA GLY A 116 2.98 -9.54 2.40
C GLY A 116 2.19 -8.73 3.41
N PHE A 117 2.48 -7.44 3.50
CA PHE A 117 2.05 -6.57 4.60
C PHE A 117 1.28 -5.33 4.13
N ALA A 118 0.82 -5.30 2.88
CA ALA A 118 -0.05 -4.24 2.40
C ALA A 118 -1.35 -4.20 3.24
N PRO A 119 -1.87 -3.00 3.57
CA PRO A 119 -3.11 -2.85 4.30
C PRO A 119 -4.30 -3.32 3.44
N ARG A 120 -5.44 -3.57 4.07
CA ARG A 120 -6.71 -3.75 3.38
C ARG A 120 -7.60 -2.53 3.61
N ILE A 121 -8.30 -2.10 2.56
CA ILE A 121 -9.22 -0.97 2.62
C ILE A 121 -10.62 -1.46 2.28
N GLN A 122 -11.54 -1.39 3.23
CA GLN A 122 -12.92 -1.86 3.04
C GLN A 122 -13.80 -0.83 2.32
N ASP A 123 -13.53 0.46 2.51
CA ASP A 123 -14.22 1.55 1.82
C ASP A 123 -13.62 1.75 0.42
N PRO A 124 -14.38 1.45 -0.65
CA PRO A 124 -13.89 1.57 -2.01
C PRO A 124 -13.58 3.01 -2.43
N LYS A 125 -14.18 4.03 -1.79
CA LYS A 125 -13.92 5.44 -2.12
C LYS A 125 -12.50 5.88 -1.79
N ARG A 126 -11.85 5.18 -0.87
CA ARG A 126 -10.48 5.45 -0.41
C ARG A 126 -9.41 4.75 -1.25
N VAL A 127 -9.82 3.96 -2.24
CA VAL A 127 -8.90 3.22 -3.12
C VAL A 127 -8.96 3.79 -4.52
N HIS A 128 -7.88 4.43 -4.94
CA HIS A 128 -7.73 4.99 -6.27
C HIS A 128 -6.67 4.21 -7.05
N THR A 129 -6.95 3.92 -8.31
CA THR A 129 -5.96 3.33 -9.20
C THR A 129 -5.77 4.16 -10.46
N PHE A 130 -4.51 4.36 -10.86
CA PHE A 130 -4.13 5.22 -11.97
C PHE A 130 -3.20 4.48 -12.94
N LEU A 131 -3.57 4.49 -14.22
CA LEU A 131 -2.77 3.95 -15.31
C LEU A 131 -2.35 5.08 -16.25
N GLY A 132 -1.02 5.23 -16.43
CA GLY A 132 -0.43 6.28 -17.26
C GLY A 132 0.63 5.79 -18.26
N ARG A 133 1.11 6.71 -19.10
CA ARG A 133 2.29 6.54 -19.96
C ARG A 133 3.48 6.07 -19.13
N GLY A 134 4.22 5.13 -19.70
CA GLY A 134 5.23 4.35 -19.01
C GLY A 134 4.73 2.98 -18.57
N ASN A 135 3.44 2.65 -18.75
CA ASN A 135 2.87 1.34 -18.41
C ASN A 135 3.13 0.95 -16.95
N GLN A 136 2.73 1.83 -16.05
CA GLN A 136 2.68 1.59 -14.61
C GLN A 136 1.25 1.78 -14.09
N LEU A 137 0.92 1.03 -13.03
CA LEU A 137 -0.31 1.16 -12.28
C LEU A 137 0.02 1.68 -10.89
N ARG A 138 -0.36 2.92 -10.58
CA ARG A 138 -0.36 3.43 -9.21
C ARG A 138 -1.65 3.01 -8.51
N VAL A 139 -1.52 2.64 -7.24
CA VAL A 139 -2.62 2.38 -6.32
C VAL A 139 -2.38 3.20 -5.08
N THR A 140 -3.30 4.09 -4.77
CA THR A 140 -3.27 4.92 -3.56
C THR A 140 -4.46 4.54 -2.69
N ALA A 141 -4.18 4.18 -1.45
CA ALA A 141 -5.12 3.86 -0.40
C ALA A 141 -5.05 4.95 0.67
N VAL A 142 -6.10 5.77 0.77
CA VAL A 142 -6.24 6.78 1.83
C VAL A 142 -6.64 6.07 3.12
N LEU A 143 -5.78 6.10 4.13
CA LEU A 143 -5.97 5.33 5.35
C LEU A 143 -6.95 6.06 6.27
N SER A 144 -8.11 5.47 6.52
CA SER A 144 -9.02 5.92 7.59
C SER A 144 -8.44 5.55 8.96
N ASN A 145 -9.02 6.09 10.04
CA ASN A 145 -8.62 5.70 11.39
C ASN A 145 -8.85 4.20 11.61
N GLU A 146 -9.98 3.68 11.15
CA GLU A 146 -10.32 2.25 11.25
C GLU A 146 -9.29 1.40 10.50
N ALA A 147 -8.91 1.78 9.27
CA ALA A 147 -7.90 1.05 8.51
C ALA A 147 -6.51 1.02 9.19
N ILE A 148 -6.15 2.08 9.92
CA ILE A 148 -4.91 2.15 10.69
C ILE A 148 -5.01 1.26 11.94
N GLU A 149 -6.12 1.34 12.67
CA GLU A 149 -6.35 0.58 13.90
C GLU A 149 -6.42 -0.93 13.63
N GLU A 150 -7.06 -1.33 12.54
CA GLU A 150 -7.25 -2.73 12.14
C GLU A 150 -6.01 -3.33 11.49
N TYR A 151 -5.06 -2.52 11.02
CA TYR A 151 -3.93 -2.98 10.22
C TYR A 151 -3.18 -4.20 10.79
N LEU A 152 -2.81 -4.14 12.08
CA LEU A 152 -2.08 -5.23 12.73
C LEU A 152 -2.99 -6.42 13.04
N GLN A 153 -4.26 -6.17 13.32
CA GLN A 153 -5.27 -7.20 13.54
C GLN A 153 -5.55 -7.98 12.24
N ASP A 154 -5.61 -7.31 11.10
CA ASP A 154 -5.76 -7.92 9.77
C ASP A 154 -4.58 -8.83 9.43
N ILE A 155 -3.35 -8.38 9.72
CA ILE A 155 -2.16 -9.20 9.54
C ILE A 155 -2.20 -10.44 10.45
N ALA A 156 -2.53 -10.25 11.73
CA ALA A 156 -2.63 -11.32 12.71
C ALA A 156 -3.71 -12.33 12.33
N LEU A 157 -4.90 -11.87 11.93
CA LEU A 157 -6.01 -12.71 11.51
C LEU A 157 -5.62 -13.55 10.29
N ARG A 158 -5.02 -12.95 9.26
CA ARG A 158 -4.52 -13.69 8.10
C ARG A 158 -3.50 -14.76 8.47
N TYR A 159 -2.58 -14.45 9.39
CA TYR A 159 -1.63 -15.43 9.91
C TYR A 159 -2.37 -16.58 10.61
N LEU A 160 -3.28 -16.28 11.52
CA LEU A 160 -4.03 -17.26 12.29
C LEU A 160 -4.89 -18.16 11.41
N THR A 161 -5.63 -17.59 10.45
CA THR A 161 -6.48 -18.37 9.52
C THR A 161 -5.64 -19.35 8.72
N VAL A 162 -4.50 -18.91 8.16
CA VAL A 162 -3.64 -19.80 7.39
C VAL A 162 -2.99 -20.85 8.30
N GLN A 163 -2.55 -20.48 9.50
CA GLN A 163 -1.97 -21.43 10.46
C GLN A 163 -2.97 -22.51 10.87
N GLU A 164 -4.22 -22.14 11.20
CA GLU A 164 -5.28 -23.11 11.53
C GLU A 164 -5.59 -24.03 10.35
N LEU A 165 -5.65 -23.49 9.13
CA LEU A 165 -5.84 -24.32 7.93
C LEU A 165 -4.71 -25.32 7.72
N LEU A 166 -3.47 -24.98 8.09
CA LEU A 166 -2.34 -25.90 8.05
C LEU A 166 -2.44 -26.96 9.15
N ASP A 167 -2.78 -26.56 10.36
CA ASP A 167 -2.85 -27.43 11.53
C ASP A 167 -4.01 -28.44 11.41
N GLU A 168 -5.15 -28.05 10.84
CA GLU A 168 -6.26 -28.96 10.49
C GLU A 168 -6.00 -29.77 9.20
N GLY A 169 -4.86 -29.58 8.52
CA GLY A 169 -4.55 -30.26 7.25
C GLY A 169 -5.46 -29.85 6.08
N LYS A 170 -6.16 -28.72 6.19
CA LYS A 170 -7.01 -28.15 5.13
C LYS A 170 -6.21 -27.42 4.07
N LEU A 171 -4.97 -27.04 4.37
CA LEU A 171 -4.03 -26.40 3.45
C LEU A 171 -2.70 -27.16 3.45
N GLU A 172 -2.08 -27.29 2.28
CA GLU A 172 -0.76 -27.92 2.12
C GLU A 172 0.11 -26.97 1.31
N LEU A 173 1.20 -26.48 1.92
CA LEU A 173 2.12 -25.53 1.28
C LEU A 173 3.04 -26.25 0.30
N THR A 174 3.38 -25.55 -0.78
CA THR A 174 4.04 -26.16 -1.93
C THR A 174 5.02 -25.18 -2.56
N GLN A 175 5.97 -25.70 -3.35
CA GLN A 175 6.88 -24.97 -4.24
C GLN A 175 7.86 -23.99 -3.57
N ASN A 176 7.37 -22.97 -2.86
CA ASN A 176 8.17 -21.93 -2.22
C ASN A 176 7.98 -21.86 -0.70
N THR A 177 8.80 -21.06 -0.03
CA THR A 177 8.86 -20.89 1.43
C THR A 177 8.49 -19.47 1.90
N GLN A 178 7.54 -18.82 1.21
CA GLN A 178 7.14 -17.45 1.54
C GLN A 178 6.29 -17.38 2.82
N TRP A 179 5.54 -18.45 3.13
CA TRP A 179 4.85 -18.58 4.41
C TRP A 179 5.80 -18.61 5.60
N GLU A 180 6.87 -19.40 5.53
CA GLU A 180 7.86 -19.48 6.61
C GLU A 180 8.52 -18.14 6.86
N ARG A 181 8.80 -17.40 5.78
CA ARG A 181 9.32 -16.04 5.87
C ARG A 181 8.30 -15.08 6.51
N PHE A 182 7.04 -15.13 6.09
CA PHE A 182 5.98 -14.33 6.70
C PHE A 182 5.84 -14.64 8.19
N LYS A 183 5.73 -15.92 8.57
CA LYS A 183 5.70 -16.37 9.96
C LYS A 183 6.90 -15.90 10.77
N LYS A 184 8.11 -15.96 10.20
CA LYS A 184 9.33 -15.44 10.84
C LYS A 184 9.17 -13.95 11.17
N ILE A 185 8.76 -13.13 10.20
CA ILE A 185 8.57 -11.69 10.39
C ILE A 185 7.45 -11.42 11.41
N ILE A 186 6.33 -12.13 11.35
CA ILE A 186 5.24 -12.02 12.35
C ILE A 186 5.77 -12.20 13.77
N ASN A 187 6.63 -13.19 13.99
CA ASN A 187 7.22 -13.49 15.29
C ASN A 187 8.28 -12.46 15.69
N GLU A 188 9.19 -12.09 14.79
CA GLU A 188 10.27 -11.13 15.06
C GLU A 188 9.74 -9.73 15.35
N GLU A 189 8.69 -9.32 14.64
CA GLU A 189 8.03 -8.01 14.81
C GLU A 189 6.97 -8.01 15.92
N GLY A 190 6.70 -9.16 16.55
CA GLY A 190 5.74 -9.28 17.64
C GLY A 190 4.30 -8.95 17.27
N ILE A 191 3.92 -9.14 16.00
CA ILE A 191 2.64 -8.66 15.44
C ILE A 191 1.43 -9.19 16.21
N MET A 192 1.49 -10.44 16.67
CA MET A 192 0.40 -11.05 17.45
C MET A 192 0.14 -10.30 18.77
N ALA A 193 1.20 -9.91 19.47
CA ALA A 193 1.08 -9.17 20.72
C ALA A 193 0.59 -7.73 20.45
N LEU A 194 1.14 -7.09 19.42
CA LEU A 194 0.77 -5.73 19.04
C LEU A 194 -0.68 -5.64 18.57
N ALA A 195 -1.20 -6.62 17.83
CA ALA A 195 -2.60 -6.65 17.41
C ALA A 195 -3.60 -6.66 18.58
N GLY A 196 -3.22 -7.27 19.72
CA GLY A 196 -4.02 -7.21 20.96
C GLY A 196 -3.96 -5.85 21.66
N GLY A 197 -2.97 -5.01 21.32
CA GLY A 197 -2.72 -3.69 21.91
C GLY A 197 -3.91 -2.73 21.87
N ALA A 198 -4.78 -2.86 20.88
CA ALA A 198 -5.94 -1.99 20.69
C ALA A 198 -6.88 -1.94 21.91
N ASP A 199 -6.94 -3.01 22.72
CA ASP A 199 -7.86 -3.09 23.86
C ASP A 199 -7.33 -2.41 25.13
N TYR A 200 -6.01 -2.20 25.23
CA TYR A 200 -5.36 -1.81 26.49
C TYR A 200 -4.34 -0.67 26.36
N MET A 201 -4.00 -0.27 25.14
CA MET A 201 -3.23 0.94 24.87
C MET A 201 -4.17 2.14 24.75
N ASP A 202 -3.64 3.32 25.03
CA ASP A 202 -4.30 4.56 24.62
C ASP A 202 -4.50 4.56 23.09
N PRO A 203 -5.68 4.97 22.56
CA PRO A 203 -5.97 4.92 21.13
C PRO A 203 -4.96 5.67 20.26
N GLU A 204 -4.50 6.85 20.69
CA GLU A 204 -3.52 7.64 19.94
C GLU A 204 -2.15 6.94 19.92
N ALA A 205 -1.75 6.39 21.07
CA ALA A 205 -0.52 5.61 21.17
C ALA A 205 -0.55 4.34 20.30
N TYR A 206 -1.68 3.63 20.29
CA TYR A 206 -1.86 2.45 19.43
C TYR A 206 -1.82 2.82 17.95
N ARG A 207 -2.50 3.90 17.55
CA ARG A 207 -2.50 4.42 16.18
C ARG A 207 -1.08 4.77 15.71
N ALA A 208 -0.32 5.52 16.52
CA ALA A 208 1.07 5.88 16.23
C ALA A 208 1.97 4.65 16.04
N MET A 209 1.80 3.64 16.90
CA MET A 209 2.51 2.37 16.81
C MET A 209 2.13 1.60 15.54
N ALA A 210 0.85 1.50 15.20
CA ALA A 210 0.35 0.82 14.02
C ALA A 210 0.91 1.44 12.72
N ILE A 211 0.93 2.78 12.62
CA ILE A 211 1.54 3.50 11.48
C ILE A 211 3.03 3.21 11.37
N THR A 212 3.74 3.30 12.50
CA THR A 212 5.19 3.04 12.54
C THR A 212 5.49 1.62 12.06
N LYS A 213 4.70 0.64 12.50
CA LYS A 213 4.82 -0.75 12.04
C LYS A 213 4.42 -0.93 10.58
N MET A 214 3.36 -0.27 10.11
CA MET A 214 2.96 -0.29 8.71
C MET A 214 4.07 0.20 7.79
N ALA A 215 4.72 1.31 8.14
CA ALA A 215 5.82 1.87 7.37
C ALA A 215 7.08 0.99 7.42
N ALA A 216 7.41 0.41 8.57
CA ALA A 216 8.51 -0.55 8.69
C ALA A 216 8.29 -1.82 7.84
N LEU A 217 7.04 -2.28 7.77
CA LEU A 217 6.65 -3.44 6.98
C LEU A 217 6.44 -3.13 5.50
N ASN A 218 6.28 -1.85 5.12
CA ASN A 218 6.10 -1.39 3.75
C ASN A 218 6.95 -0.14 3.46
N PRO A 219 8.29 -0.27 3.46
CA PRO A 219 9.18 0.87 3.31
C PRO A 219 8.97 1.54 1.95
N GLY A 220 8.99 2.87 1.93
CA GLY A 220 8.82 3.62 0.69
C GLY A 220 7.38 3.71 0.18
N ARG A 221 6.40 3.27 0.97
CA ARG A 221 4.99 3.16 0.54
C ARG A 221 3.97 3.78 1.49
N VAL A 222 4.39 4.23 2.67
CA VAL A 222 3.52 4.88 3.66
C VAL A 222 3.93 6.35 3.77
N PHE A 223 3.00 7.23 3.47
CA PHE A 223 3.22 8.66 3.33
C PHE A 223 2.33 9.42 4.30
N HIS A 224 2.91 10.38 5.02
CA HIS A 224 2.16 11.32 5.82
C HIS A 224 1.90 12.57 4.99
N ILE A 225 0.64 12.82 4.68
CA ILE A 225 0.23 13.97 3.90
C ILE A 225 -0.29 15.03 4.86
N LYS A 226 0.42 16.15 4.90
CA LYS A 226 0.03 17.28 5.74
C LYS A 226 0.16 18.58 4.96
N MET A 227 -0.98 19.15 4.60
CA MET A 227 -1.08 20.34 3.76
C MET A 227 -1.81 21.46 4.48
N ASP A 228 -1.21 22.66 4.49
CA ASP A 228 -1.87 23.87 4.97
C ASP A 228 -2.95 24.29 3.97
N MET A 229 -4.21 24.08 4.34
CA MET A 229 -5.32 24.37 3.45
C MET A 229 -5.64 25.86 3.35
N ARG A 230 -5.19 26.70 4.29
CA ARG A 230 -5.37 28.14 4.20
C ARG A 230 -4.56 28.69 3.03
N ASP A 231 -3.28 28.32 2.97
CA ASP A 231 -2.38 28.73 1.88
C ASP A 231 -2.73 28.03 0.57
N ARG A 232 -3.08 26.73 0.62
CA ARG A 232 -3.50 25.97 -0.57
C ARG A 232 -4.75 26.58 -1.22
N LEU A 233 -5.80 26.86 -0.44
CA LEU A 233 -7.07 27.39 -0.95
C LEU A 233 -6.94 28.86 -1.37
N ARG A 234 -6.10 29.67 -0.70
CA ARG A 234 -5.76 31.01 -1.18
C ARG A 234 -5.12 30.94 -2.57
N THR A 235 -4.08 30.11 -2.72
CA THR A 235 -3.37 29.92 -4.00
C THR A 235 -4.30 29.40 -5.10
N TRP A 236 -5.20 28.47 -4.75
CA TRP A 236 -6.24 27.98 -5.65
C TRP A 236 -7.20 29.10 -6.07
N ALA A 237 -7.68 29.93 -5.14
CA ALA A 237 -8.60 31.02 -5.45
C ALA A 237 -7.97 32.14 -6.28
N GLU A 238 -6.66 32.34 -6.16
CA GLU A 238 -5.90 33.28 -6.99
C GLU A 238 -5.73 32.76 -8.43
N ASN A 239 -5.40 31.48 -8.59
CA ASN A 239 -4.94 30.94 -9.88
C ASN A 239 -6.02 30.19 -10.68
N GLU A 240 -6.95 29.53 -10.00
CA GLU A 240 -7.89 28.57 -10.60
C GLU A 240 -9.33 29.07 -10.57
N LEU A 241 -9.78 29.62 -9.44
CA LEU A 241 -11.16 30.10 -9.28
C LEU A 241 -11.63 31.11 -10.35
N PRO A 242 -10.80 32.04 -10.87
CA PRO A 242 -11.22 32.91 -11.96
C PRO A 242 -11.63 32.18 -13.24
N LYS A 243 -11.15 30.95 -13.45
CA LYS A 243 -11.46 30.11 -14.62
C LYS A 243 -12.86 29.48 -14.54
N ALA A 244 -13.47 29.41 -13.36
CA ALA A 244 -14.81 28.84 -13.18
C ALA A 244 -15.95 29.81 -13.56
N LYS A 245 -15.68 31.12 -13.51
CA LYS A 245 -16.67 32.17 -13.71
C LYS A 245 -17.28 32.11 -15.11
N ASN A 246 -18.61 31.89 -15.18
CA ASN A 246 -19.37 31.70 -16.42
C ASN A 246 -18.87 30.53 -17.31
N ALA A 247 -18.10 29.60 -16.76
CA ALA A 247 -17.59 28.46 -17.49
C ALA A 247 -18.62 27.32 -17.55
N ASP A 248 -18.40 26.37 -18.46
CA ASP A 248 -19.21 25.15 -18.53
C ASP A 248 -18.95 24.23 -17.32
N PRO A 249 -19.86 23.29 -17.00
CA PRO A 249 -19.70 22.40 -15.85
C PRO A 249 -18.42 21.55 -15.86
N GLY A 250 -17.88 21.22 -17.04
CA GLY A 250 -16.63 20.47 -17.16
C GLY A 250 -15.42 21.31 -16.75
N THR A 251 -15.39 22.59 -17.14
CA THR A 251 -14.36 23.52 -16.69
C THR A 251 -14.47 23.82 -15.20
N GLN A 252 -15.69 24.00 -14.67
CA GLN A 252 -15.90 24.19 -13.24
C GLN A 252 -15.45 22.97 -12.41
N LEU A 253 -15.70 21.75 -12.91
CA LEU A 253 -15.24 20.51 -12.28
C LEU A 253 -13.70 20.46 -12.17
N VAL A 254 -12.99 20.90 -13.21
CA VAL A 254 -11.52 20.98 -13.18
C VAL A 254 -11.06 21.93 -12.09
N VAL A 255 -11.69 23.11 -11.99
CA VAL A 255 -11.37 24.07 -10.93
C VAL A 255 -11.59 23.45 -9.55
N VAL A 256 -12.66 22.67 -9.33
CA VAL A 256 -12.87 21.97 -8.05
C VAL A 256 -11.81 20.90 -7.79
N ASN A 257 -11.48 20.06 -8.78
CA ASN A 257 -10.42 19.05 -8.64
C ASN A 257 -9.06 19.69 -8.31
N ASP A 258 -8.79 20.88 -8.85
CA ASP A 258 -7.57 21.63 -8.58
C ASP A 258 -7.49 22.20 -7.16
N MET A 259 -8.51 22.07 -6.30
CA MET A 259 -8.37 22.40 -4.86
C MET A 259 -7.34 21.49 -4.18
N LEU A 260 -7.30 20.22 -4.57
CA LEU A 260 -6.33 19.23 -4.10
C LEU A 260 -5.94 18.33 -5.28
N PRO A 261 -5.06 18.83 -6.17
CA PRO A 261 -4.79 18.25 -7.46
C PRO A 261 -4.22 16.84 -7.31
N THR A 262 -4.56 15.96 -8.24
CA THR A 262 -4.11 14.55 -8.30
C THR A 262 -4.62 13.64 -7.18
N ARG A 263 -5.37 14.19 -6.20
CA ARG A 263 -6.07 13.48 -5.13
C ARG A 263 -7.59 13.59 -5.25
N LEU A 264 -8.10 14.77 -5.64
CA LEU A 264 -9.49 14.94 -6.05
C LEU A 264 -9.63 14.65 -7.54
N GLU A 265 -10.37 13.58 -7.84
CA GLU A 265 -10.55 13.04 -9.19
C GLU A 265 -12.03 12.84 -9.46
N LEU A 266 -12.80 13.91 -9.25
CA LEU A 266 -14.22 13.96 -9.51
C LEU A 266 -14.47 13.92 -11.01
N THR A 267 -15.58 13.28 -11.39
CA THR A 267 -15.92 13.00 -12.79
C THR A 267 -17.12 13.80 -13.28
N SER A 268 -17.84 14.47 -12.38
CA SER A 268 -19.01 15.27 -12.72
C SER A 268 -19.23 16.37 -11.68
N MET A 269 -19.63 17.55 -12.15
CA MET A 269 -20.10 18.62 -11.26
C MET A 269 -21.53 18.32 -10.78
N THR A 270 -21.73 18.26 -9.47
CA THR A 270 -23.06 18.10 -8.86
C THR A 270 -23.66 19.47 -8.54
N THR A 271 -24.99 19.55 -8.37
CA THR A 271 -25.66 20.79 -7.96
C THR A 271 -25.13 21.35 -6.63
N PRO A 272 -24.97 20.54 -5.55
CA PRO A 272 -24.42 21.06 -4.29
C PRO A 272 -22.99 21.61 -4.43
N MET A 273 -22.12 20.94 -5.21
CA MET A 273 -20.77 21.45 -5.48
C MET A 273 -20.80 22.78 -6.24
N HIS A 274 -21.66 22.91 -7.24
CA HIS A 274 -21.81 24.16 -7.98
C HIS A 274 -22.28 25.31 -7.09
N GLU A 275 -23.29 25.08 -6.23
CA GLU A 275 -23.79 26.10 -5.29
C GLU A 275 -22.69 26.57 -4.32
N LYS A 276 -21.89 25.64 -3.80
CA LYS A 276 -20.76 25.94 -2.91
C LYS A 276 -19.61 26.64 -3.63
N LEU A 277 -19.35 26.30 -4.91
CA LEU A 277 -18.39 27.00 -5.75
C LEU A 277 -18.78 28.47 -5.94
N VAL A 278 -20.04 28.75 -6.25
CA VAL A 278 -20.55 30.12 -6.37
C VAL A 278 -20.43 30.90 -5.05
N ALA A 279 -20.68 30.24 -3.91
CA ALA A 279 -20.49 30.85 -2.60
C ALA A 279 -19.01 31.20 -2.33
N ALA A 280 -18.09 30.29 -2.65
CA ALA A 280 -16.65 30.53 -2.53
C ALA A 280 -16.17 31.66 -3.46
N GLU A 281 -16.67 31.73 -4.69
CA GLU A 281 -16.40 32.84 -5.63
C GLU A 281 -16.84 34.20 -5.05
N ALA A 282 -18.07 34.28 -4.54
CA ALA A 282 -18.61 35.51 -3.96
C ALA A 282 -17.80 35.95 -2.73
N ALA A 283 -17.44 35.01 -1.85
CA ALA A 283 -16.62 35.30 -0.67
C ALA A 283 -15.20 35.74 -1.04
N TRP A 284 -14.59 35.15 -2.08
CA TRP A 284 -13.29 35.57 -2.59
C TRP A 284 -13.32 36.98 -3.18
N ASP A 285 -14.36 37.33 -3.95
CA ASP A 285 -14.54 38.67 -4.50
C ASP A 285 -14.71 39.72 -3.38
N ALA A 286 -15.45 39.40 -2.31
CA ALA A 286 -15.58 40.26 -1.13
C ALA A 286 -14.27 40.41 -0.34
N TYR A 287 -13.52 39.32 -0.17
CA TYR A 287 -12.18 39.36 0.44
C TYR A 287 -11.24 40.26 -0.37
N LYS A 288 -11.18 40.12 -1.70
CA LYS A 288 -10.32 40.97 -2.54
C LYS A 288 -10.61 42.47 -2.39
N GLN A 289 -11.86 42.85 -2.11
CA GLN A 289 -12.25 44.25 -1.88
C GLN A 289 -11.87 44.74 -0.48
N SER A 290 -12.07 43.91 0.54
CA SER A 290 -11.88 44.29 1.95
C SER A 290 -10.45 44.13 2.45
N GLN A 291 -9.73 43.10 1.98
CA GLN A 291 -8.38 42.72 2.40
C GLN A 291 -8.24 42.59 3.93
N THR A 292 -9.29 42.10 4.60
CA THR A 292 -9.30 41.89 6.07
C THR A 292 -9.20 40.41 6.43
N ASP A 293 -8.67 40.11 7.62
CA ASP A 293 -8.61 38.75 8.15
C ASP A 293 -10.01 38.11 8.25
N ALA A 294 -11.00 38.87 8.74
CA ALA A 294 -12.38 38.40 8.81
C ALA A 294 -12.99 38.10 7.41
N GLY A 295 -12.61 38.88 6.40
CA GLY A 295 -12.95 38.62 5.01
C GLY A 295 -12.31 37.32 4.50
N PHE A 296 -11.04 37.08 4.83
CA PHE A 296 -10.36 35.83 4.47
C PHE A 296 -10.98 34.62 5.18
N GLU A 297 -11.32 34.71 6.47
CA GLU A 297 -11.99 33.62 7.19
C GLU A 297 -13.34 33.26 6.55
N THR A 298 -14.12 34.27 6.12
CA THR A 298 -15.39 34.03 5.43
C THR A 298 -15.17 33.27 4.12
N PHE A 299 -14.15 33.65 3.35
CA PHE A 299 -13.74 32.91 2.16
C PHE A 299 -13.28 31.49 2.49
N PHE A 300 -12.41 31.34 3.49
CA PHE A 300 -11.85 30.05 3.87
C PHE A 300 -12.94 29.08 4.29
N THR A 301 -13.94 29.51 5.08
CA THR A 301 -15.10 28.70 5.42
C THR A 301 -15.89 28.27 4.18
N ALA A 302 -16.19 29.18 3.26
CA ALA A 302 -16.92 28.84 2.03
C ALA A 302 -16.14 27.86 1.12
N ALA A 303 -14.82 28.06 1.00
CA ALA A 303 -13.95 27.16 0.25
C ALA A 303 -13.78 25.80 0.93
N ALA A 304 -13.67 25.76 2.26
CA ALA A 304 -13.65 24.52 3.03
C ALA A 304 -14.96 23.73 2.86
N ASP A 305 -16.11 24.41 2.88
CA ASP A 305 -17.42 23.79 2.64
C ASP A 305 -17.53 23.16 1.25
N LEU A 306 -16.98 23.81 0.22
CA LEU A 306 -16.84 23.23 -1.12
C LEU A 306 -15.90 22.04 -1.12
N PHE A 307 -14.74 22.16 -0.46
CA PHE A 307 -13.76 21.09 -0.37
C PHE A 307 -14.36 19.84 0.27
N HIS A 308 -15.09 19.98 1.37
CA HIS A 308 -15.73 18.85 2.05
C HIS A 308 -16.85 18.22 1.23
N GLU A 309 -17.61 19.01 0.45
CA GLU A 309 -18.58 18.45 -0.50
C GLU A 309 -17.89 17.63 -1.61
N ALA A 310 -16.76 18.12 -2.11
CA ALA A 310 -15.98 17.47 -3.16
C ALA A 310 -15.24 16.21 -2.66
N ALA A 311 -14.58 16.30 -1.52
CA ALA A 311 -13.76 15.22 -0.96
C ALA A 311 -14.60 14.16 -0.22
N GLY A 312 -15.81 14.51 0.20
CA GLY A 312 -16.61 13.71 1.11
C GLY A 312 -15.86 13.50 2.44
N ASP A 313 -15.84 12.26 2.91
CA ASP A 313 -15.15 11.84 4.13
C ASP A 313 -13.72 11.33 3.87
N VAL A 314 -13.26 11.31 2.61
CA VAL A 314 -11.94 10.78 2.24
C VAL A 314 -10.82 11.70 2.73
N TYR A 315 -10.96 13.00 2.45
CA TYR A 315 -10.04 14.05 2.91
C TYR A 315 -10.82 15.11 3.67
N THR A 316 -10.32 15.54 4.83
CA THR A 316 -10.96 16.54 5.67
C THR A 316 -9.96 17.60 6.11
N ILE A 317 -10.42 18.86 6.17
CA ILE A 317 -9.70 19.95 6.80
C ILE A 317 -10.00 19.89 8.30
N ASN A 318 -8.97 19.75 9.13
CA ASN A 318 -9.12 19.76 10.58
C ASN A 318 -9.33 21.18 11.14
N ASP A 319 -9.59 21.27 12.43
CA ASP A 319 -9.78 22.52 13.18
C ASP A 319 -8.60 23.50 13.07
N LYS A 320 -7.40 22.98 12.83
CA LYS A 320 -6.17 23.76 12.62
C LYS A 320 -6.00 24.24 11.18
N GLY A 321 -6.89 23.87 10.26
CA GLY A 321 -6.84 24.27 8.85
C GLY A 321 -5.94 23.39 7.99
N TYR A 322 -5.63 22.15 8.41
CA TYR A 322 -4.81 21.22 7.64
C TYR A 322 -5.63 20.05 7.12
N VAL A 323 -5.28 19.59 5.92
CA VAL A 323 -5.50 18.18 5.56
C VAL A 323 -4.33 17.42 6.15
N ASP A 324 -4.61 16.46 7.03
CA ASP A 324 -3.62 15.67 7.79
C ASP A 324 -4.08 14.20 7.80
N HIS A 325 -3.47 13.39 6.93
CA HIS A 325 -3.86 11.99 6.74
C HIS A 325 -2.68 11.13 6.30
N TRP A 326 -2.89 9.81 6.31
CA TRP A 326 -1.89 8.85 5.88
C TRP A 326 -2.34 8.14 4.61
N GLU A 327 -1.40 7.93 3.69
CA GLU A 327 -1.64 7.21 2.43
C GLU A 327 -0.71 5.99 2.36
N PHE A 328 -1.24 4.87 1.91
CA PHE A 328 -0.45 3.76 1.38
C PHE A 328 -0.45 3.84 -0.15
N THR A 329 0.72 4.01 -0.76
CA THR A 329 0.85 4.10 -2.22
C THR A 329 1.82 3.05 -2.76
N ALA A 330 1.38 2.27 -3.75
CA ALA A 330 2.19 1.28 -4.46
C ALA A 330 2.10 1.48 -5.98
N ILE A 331 3.22 1.27 -6.70
CA ILE A 331 3.30 1.42 -8.15
C ILE A 331 3.82 0.12 -8.77
N TYR A 332 3.03 -0.46 -9.68
CA TYR A 332 3.31 -1.75 -10.29
C TYR A 332 3.64 -1.63 -11.78
N PRO A 333 4.59 -2.41 -12.32
CA PRO A 333 4.78 -2.52 -13.76
C PRO A 333 3.57 -3.24 -14.38
N VAL A 334 3.10 -2.75 -15.53
CA VAL A 334 1.99 -3.40 -16.25
C VAL A 334 2.30 -3.73 -17.69
N GLY A 335 1.75 -4.87 -18.12
CA GLY A 335 1.63 -5.23 -19.51
C GLY A 335 0.34 -4.71 -20.13
N THR A 336 0.41 -4.26 -21.38
CA THR A 336 -0.66 -3.53 -22.05
C THR A 336 -0.93 -4.11 -23.44
N LEU A 337 -1.78 -3.45 -24.24
CA LEU A 337 -2.16 -3.94 -25.57
C LEU A 337 -0.90 -4.11 -26.44
N ASN A 338 -0.83 -5.22 -27.17
CA ASN A 338 0.30 -5.58 -28.03
C ASN A 338 0.33 -4.74 -29.32
N GLN A 339 0.32 -3.42 -29.16
CA GLN A 339 0.32 -2.40 -30.20
C GLN A 339 1.12 -1.18 -29.73
N TYR A 340 1.49 -0.35 -30.69
CA TYR A 340 2.15 0.93 -30.48
C TYR A 340 1.28 2.04 -31.06
N ALA A 341 1.38 3.22 -30.48
CA ALA A 341 0.86 4.45 -31.06
C ALA A 341 2.02 5.32 -31.52
N LYS A 342 1.78 6.13 -32.56
CA LYS A 342 2.69 7.22 -32.93
C LYS A 342 2.31 8.47 -32.14
N TYR A 343 3.27 9.06 -31.45
CA TYR A 343 3.11 10.32 -30.75
C TYR A 343 4.40 11.13 -30.91
N GLU A 344 4.28 12.37 -31.40
CA GLU A 344 5.43 13.27 -31.65
C GLU A 344 6.57 12.63 -32.45
N GLY A 345 6.22 11.82 -33.45
CA GLY A 345 7.20 11.10 -34.28
C GLY A 345 7.76 9.80 -33.68
N ASN A 346 7.55 9.56 -32.39
CA ASN A 346 8.01 8.35 -31.68
C ASN A 346 6.95 7.25 -31.64
N GLN A 347 7.40 6.00 -31.48
CA GLN A 347 6.52 4.87 -31.17
C GLN A 347 6.51 4.62 -29.67
N ILE A 348 5.35 4.74 -29.04
CA ILE A 348 5.16 4.45 -27.62
C ILE A 348 4.17 3.30 -27.42
N PRO A 349 4.32 2.48 -26.36
CA PRO A 349 3.36 1.43 -26.02
C PRO A 349 1.92 1.95 -25.88
N LEU A 350 0.98 1.29 -26.54
CA LEU A 350 -0.44 1.62 -26.42
C LEU A 350 -1.08 0.84 -25.26
N TYR A 351 -1.82 1.52 -24.40
CA TYR A 351 -2.81 0.88 -23.54
C TYR A 351 -4.23 1.31 -23.95
N PRO A 352 -5.17 0.36 -24.05
CA PRO A 352 -6.47 0.63 -24.62
C PRO A 352 -7.41 1.23 -23.56
N CYS A 353 -8.52 1.80 -24.01
CA CYS A 353 -9.65 2.18 -23.17
C CYS A 353 -9.31 3.19 -22.07
N PRO A 354 -8.83 4.40 -22.44
CA PRO A 354 -8.65 5.50 -21.50
C PRO A 354 -10.00 5.98 -20.94
N GLY A 355 -9.95 6.65 -19.79
CA GLY A 355 -11.09 7.16 -19.03
C GLY A 355 -11.33 6.43 -17.70
N VAL A 356 -12.49 6.71 -17.12
CA VAL A 356 -12.89 6.20 -15.80
C VAL A 356 -13.62 4.87 -15.95
N ARG A 357 -13.22 3.85 -15.21
CA ARG A 357 -13.80 2.51 -15.29
C ARG A 357 -13.96 1.93 -13.89
N GLN A 358 -15.11 1.35 -13.62
CA GLN A 358 -15.36 0.59 -12.39
C GLN A 358 -15.04 -0.88 -12.59
N VAL A 359 -14.63 -1.55 -11.52
CA VAL A 359 -14.57 -3.00 -11.50
C VAL A 359 -15.98 -3.57 -11.70
N CYS A 360 -16.14 -4.56 -12.57
CA CYS A 360 -17.45 -5.15 -12.90
C CYS A 360 -17.45 -6.68 -12.78
N TYR A 361 -18.62 -7.28 -12.92
CA TYR A 361 -18.75 -8.74 -12.82
C TYR A 361 -18.18 -9.44 -14.06
N HIS A 362 -17.54 -10.58 -13.84
CA HIS A 362 -17.17 -11.45 -14.94
C HIS A 362 -18.42 -12.06 -15.59
N GLN A 363 -18.48 -12.04 -16.92
CA GLN A 363 -19.71 -12.28 -17.66
C GLN A 363 -20.35 -13.66 -17.43
N ARG A 364 -19.52 -14.68 -17.14
CA ARG A 364 -19.97 -16.07 -16.94
C ARG A 364 -20.29 -16.36 -15.49
N THR A 365 -19.39 -15.98 -14.59
CA THR A 365 -19.46 -16.32 -13.17
C THR A 365 -20.24 -15.29 -12.36
N LYS A 366 -20.52 -14.12 -12.93
CA LYS A 366 -21.23 -12.99 -12.27
C LYS A 366 -20.55 -12.51 -10.98
N ILE A 367 -19.23 -12.66 -10.91
CA ILE A 367 -18.37 -12.34 -9.75
C ILE A 367 -17.28 -11.39 -10.24
N ALA A 368 -16.94 -10.34 -9.47
CA ALA A 368 -15.90 -9.37 -9.76
C ALA A 368 -14.49 -9.88 -9.42
N ASP A 369 -14.38 -10.80 -8.47
CA ASP A 369 -13.15 -11.56 -8.17
C ASP A 369 -13.15 -12.93 -8.87
N HIS A 370 -13.11 -12.94 -10.22
CA HIS A 370 -13.23 -14.19 -10.97
C HIS A 370 -11.96 -15.02 -10.95
N ILE A 371 -12.05 -16.28 -10.56
CA ILE A 371 -10.97 -17.26 -10.73
C ILE A 371 -11.38 -18.25 -11.82
N SER A 372 -10.49 -18.49 -12.78
CA SER A 372 -10.76 -19.44 -13.87
C SER A 372 -10.73 -20.89 -13.38
N GLU A 373 -11.73 -21.68 -13.78
CA GLU A 373 -11.72 -23.15 -13.62
C GLU A 373 -10.63 -23.84 -14.45
N LYS A 374 -10.08 -23.14 -15.45
CA LYS A 374 -8.97 -23.65 -16.23
C LYS A 374 -7.67 -23.36 -15.48
N GLY A 375 -7.10 -24.40 -14.85
CA GLY A 375 -5.85 -24.29 -14.08
C GLY A 375 -4.65 -23.71 -14.85
N THR A 376 -4.69 -23.65 -16.18
CA THR A 376 -3.69 -22.96 -17.02
C THR A 376 -3.58 -21.45 -16.76
N TYR A 377 -4.55 -20.85 -16.08
CA TYR A 377 -4.49 -19.45 -15.64
C TYR A 377 -3.95 -19.26 -14.22
N GLY A 378 -3.34 -20.31 -13.63
CA GLY A 378 -2.61 -20.20 -12.36
C GLY A 378 -3.47 -19.84 -11.15
N PHE A 379 -4.81 -19.99 -11.25
CA PHE A 379 -5.76 -19.68 -10.19
C PHE A 379 -5.65 -18.25 -9.61
N THR A 380 -5.07 -17.32 -10.38
CA THR A 380 -5.03 -15.90 -10.02
C THR A 380 -6.36 -15.21 -10.38
N PRO A 381 -6.75 -14.17 -9.65
CA PRO A 381 -8.03 -13.52 -9.89
C PRO A 381 -7.98 -12.72 -11.19
N TRP A 382 -9.12 -12.59 -11.84
CA TRP A 382 -9.34 -11.72 -12.98
C TRP A 382 -10.32 -10.66 -12.50
N ILE A 383 -9.83 -9.43 -12.36
CA ILE A 383 -10.64 -8.29 -11.93
C ILE A 383 -11.12 -7.59 -13.20
N PRO A 384 -12.41 -7.68 -13.59
CA PRO A 384 -12.90 -7.15 -14.86
C PRO A 384 -13.33 -5.68 -14.82
N TYR A 385 -13.40 -5.00 -15.98
CA TYR A 385 -13.90 -3.60 -16.07
C TYR A 385 -14.81 -3.31 -17.26
N MET A 386 -14.66 -3.94 -18.42
CA MET A 386 -15.48 -3.56 -19.58
C MET A 386 -15.66 -4.65 -20.62
N HIS A 387 -16.77 -4.55 -21.36
CA HIS A 387 -17.06 -5.40 -22.50
C HIS A 387 -16.50 -4.82 -23.81
N VAL A 388 -15.96 -5.71 -24.65
CA VAL A 388 -15.64 -5.46 -26.05
C VAL A 388 -16.25 -6.61 -26.87
N GLY A 389 -17.42 -6.35 -27.44
CA GLY A 389 -18.27 -7.40 -28.03
C GLY A 389 -18.71 -8.42 -26.97
N SER A 390 -18.59 -9.72 -27.27
CA SER A 390 -18.92 -10.82 -26.35
C SER A 390 -17.79 -11.20 -25.37
N LYS A 391 -16.71 -10.41 -25.33
CA LYS A 391 -15.55 -10.66 -24.47
C LYS A 391 -15.42 -9.55 -23.44
N LEU A 392 -15.09 -9.93 -22.22
CA LEU A 392 -14.79 -9.01 -21.14
C LEU A 392 -13.28 -8.78 -21.09
N HIS A 393 -12.88 -7.52 -21.01
CA HIS A 393 -11.50 -7.11 -20.77
C HIS A 393 -11.28 -6.95 -19.27
N ASN A 394 -10.12 -7.41 -18.80
CA ASN A 394 -9.75 -7.40 -17.39
C ASN A 394 -8.98 -6.14 -17.02
N SER A 395 -9.39 -5.51 -15.92
CA SER A 395 -8.79 -4.31 -15.34
C SER A 395 -7.40 -4.70 -14.93
N PHE A 396 -7.31 -5.84 -14.23
CA PHE A 396 -6.09 -6.45 -13.75
C PHE A 396 -6.24 -7.97 -13.80
N HIS A 397 -5.29 -8.64 -14.44
CA HIS A 397 -5.11 -10.09 -14.45
C HIS A 397 -3.62 -10.35 -14.66
N SER A 398 -3.14 -11.52 -14.31
CA SER A 398 -1.82 -12.02 -14.60
C SER A 398 -1.67 -12.67 -15.99
N LEU A 399 -0.44 -13.02 -16.38
CA LEU A 399 -0.17 -13.65 -17.67
C LEU A 399 -0.29 -15.16 -17.62
N TRP A 400 -1.06 -15.79 -18.50
CA TRP A 400 -1.20 -17.25 -18.50
C TRP A 400 -0.04 -18.01 -19.14
N PHE A 401 1.01 -17.33 -19.62
CA PHE A 401 2.15 -18.01 -20.24
C PHE A 401 3.23 -18.36 -19.21
N ARG A 402 3.71 -19.59 -19.32
CA ARG A 402 4.80 -20.14 -18.53
C ARG A 402 6.11 -19.91 -19.26
N ILE A 403 7.04 -19.16 -18.68
CA ILE A 403 8.39 -19.01 -19.22
C ILE A 403 9.22 -20.20 -18.73
N ASP A 404 9.83 -20.98 -19.64
CA ASP A 404 10.78 -22.01 -19.24
C ASP A 404 12.14 -21.35 -18.95
N ALA A 405 12.48 -21.25 -17.67
CA ALA A 405 13.70 -20.58 -17.23
C ALA A 405 14.96 -21.27 -17.77
N ARG A 406 14.90 -22.56 -18.09
CA ARG A 406 16.06 -23.33 -18.55
C ARG A 406 16.40 -23.01 -20.00
N SER A 407 15.41 -22.66 -20.83
CA SER A 407 15.59 -22.48 -22.27
C SER A 407 15.35 -21.05 -22.77
N TYR A 408 14.71 -20.18 -22.00
CA TYR A 408 14.49 -18.81 -22.42
C TYR A 408 15.83 -18.04 -22.45
N SER A 409 16.28 -17.67 -23.64
CA SER A 409 17.61 -17.05 -23.87
C SER A 409 17.73 -15.64 -23.31
N GLU A 410 16.61 -14.97 -23.07
CA GLU A 410 16.56 -13.57 -22.66
C GLU A 410 16.61 -13.38 -21.14
N ILE A 411 16.69 -14.44 -20.33
CA ILE A 411 16.97 -14.30 -18.89
C ILE A 411 18.44 -14.62 -18.60
N PRO A 412 19.05 -13.96 -17.61
CA PRO A 412 20.44 -14.21 -17.22
C PRO A 412 20.67 -15.67 -16.82
N ASP A 413 21.86 -16.19 -17.08
CA ASP A 413 22.21 -17.58 -16.72
C ASP A 413 22.13 -17.83 -15.22
N SER A 414 22.42 -16.81 -14.40
CA SER A 414 22.25 -16.88 -12.94
C SER A 414 20.82 -17.17 -12.51
N TRP A 415 19.81 -16.94 -13.36
CA TRP A 415 18.41 -17.20 -13.04
C TRP A 415 17.96 -18.63 -13.39
N ARG A 416 18.72 -19.35 -14.20
CA ARG A 416 18.35 -20.71 -14.68
C ARG A 416 18.42 -21.76 -13.58
N HIS A 417 19.18 -21.46 -12.52
CA HIS A 417 19.50 -22.38 -11.43
C HIS A 417 19.03 -21.86 -10.06
N ILE A 418 17.98 -21.03 -10.05
CA ILE A 418 17.45 -20.49 -8.78
C ILE A 418 16.77 -21.62 -8.00
N GLU A 419 17.36 -21.92 -6.84
CA GLU A 419 16.80 -22.82 -5.81
C GLU A 419 16.42 -22.04 -4.55
N THR A 420 16.82 -20.78 -4.43
CA THR A 420 16.55 -19.96 -3.24
C THR A 420 15.05 -19.85 -3.00
N GLY A 421 14.63 -20.21 -1.79
CA GLY A 421 13.23 -20.23 -1.40
C GLY A 421 12.44 -21.44 -1.91
N ALA A 422 13.07 -22.40 -2.60
CA ALA A 422 12.43 -23.62 -3.06
C ALA A 422 12.26 -24.64 -1.94
N ARG A 423 11.04 -25.15 -1.80
CA ARG A 423 10.70 -26.20 -0.83
C ARG A 423 11.27 -27.57 -1.21
N GLU A 424 11.38 -27.84 -2.51
CA GLU A 424 11.87 -29.12 -3.04
C GLU A 424 13.40 -29.18 -3.16
N GLY A 425 14.13 -28.10 -2.83
CA GLY A 425 15.60 -28.04 -2.94
C GLY A 425 16.12 -28.25 -4.36
N LYS A 426 15.34 -27.87 -5.37
CA LYS A 426 15.65 -28.01 -6.79
C LYS A 426 15.51 -26.66 -7.48
N PRO A 427 16.08 -26.51 -8.69
CA PRO A 427 15.86 -25.30 -9.47
C PRO A 427 14.42 -25.24 -9.97
N TYR A 428 13.81 -24.06 -9.90
CA TYR A 428 12.52 -23.84 -10.52
C TYR A 428 12.63 -23.90 -12.05
N PRO A 429 11.86 -24.77 -12.72
CA PRO A 429 11.89 -24.88 -14.17
C PRO A 429 11.16 -23.70 -14.86
N TYR A 430 10.28 -23.01 -14.14
CA TYR A 430 9.42 -21.98 -14.72
C TYR A 430 9.50 -20.66 -13.99
N LEU A 431 9.28 -19.59 -14.77
CA LEU A 431 9.23 -18.21 -14.33
C LEU A 431 7.94 -17.55 -14.81
N TRP A 432 7.31 -16.80 -13.93
CA TRP A 432 6.25 -15.86 -14.23
C TRP A 432 6.82 -14.44 -14.17
N LEU A 433 7.05 -13.87 -15.36
CA LEU A 433 7.55 -12.51 -15.52
C LEU A 433 6.47 -11.69 -16.24
N VAL A 434 6.26 -10.45 -15.83
CA VAL A 434 5.41 -9.49 -16.56
C VAL A 434 6.29 -8.63 -17.47
N SER A 435 6.05 -8.62 -18.77
CA SER A 435 6.63 -7.57 -19.64
C SER A 435 5.94 -6.23 -19.38
N ARG A 436 6.69 -5.18 -19.08
CA ARG A 436 6.15 -3.83 -19.09
C ARG A 436 5.87 -3.40 -20.53
N GLY A 437 4.68 -2.87 -20.81
CA GLY A 437 4.28 -2.48 -22.17
C GLY A 437 3.65 -3.59 -23.03
N PRO A 438 3.83 -3.60 -24.37
CA PRO A 438 2.91 -4.31 -25.28
C PRO A 438 3.01 -5.84 -25.22
N MET A 439 1.96 -6.50 -24.75
CA MET A 439 1.91 -7.98 -24.57
C MET A 439 0.52 -8.64 -24.64
N SER A 440 -0.54 -7.84 -24.68
CA SER A 440 -1.92 -8.28 -24.46
C SER A 440 -2.76 -8.12 -25.72
N HIS A 441 -3.94 -8.75 -25.75
CA HIS A 441 -4.98 -8.41 -26.72
C HIS A 441 -5.92 -7.30 -26.19
N GLY A 442 -5.56 -6.67 -25.07
CA GLY A 442 -6.22 -5.46 -24.55
C GLY A 442 -6.58 -5.46 -23.06
N CYS A 443 -6.22 -6.50 -22.30
CA CYS A 443 -6.26 -6.49 -20.82
C CYS A 443 -5.00 -5.84 -20.24
N THR A 444 -5.09 -5.25 -19.05
CA THR A 444 -3.90 -4.86 -18.27
C THR A 444 -3.38 -6.08 -17.53
N HIS A 445 -2.09 -6.33 -17.66
CA HIS A 445 -1.43 -7.44 -16.99
C HIS A 445 -0.54 -6.95 -15.85
N VAL A 446 -0.67 -7.58 -14.69
CA VAL A 446 0.21 -7.38 -13.52
C VAL A 446 0.85 -8.72 -13.18
N ASN A 447 2.00 -8.73 -12.51
CA ASN A 447 2.54 -9.99 -12.00
C ASN A 447 1.56 -10.61 -10.98
N ALA A 448 1.49 -11.93 -10.90
CA ALA A 448 0.62 -12.64 -9.96
C ALA A 448 0.86 -12.22 -8.51
N GLY A 449 2.10 -11.93 -8.10
CA GLY A 449 2.40 -11.43 -6.77
C GLY A 449 1.73 -10.09 -6.49
N PHE A 450 1.94 -9.13 -7.39
CA PHE A 450 1.33 -7.81 -7.32
C PHE A 450 -0.19 -7.85 -7.46
N LEU A 451 -0.74 -8.80 -8.19
CA LEU A 451 -2.19 -8.98 -8.28
C LEU A 451 -2.79 -9.49 -6.96
N ASN A 452 -2.08 -10.35 -6.23
CA ASN A 452 -2.50 -10.78 -4.90
C ASN A 452 -2.36 -9.64 -3.88
N GLU A 453 -1.31 -8.83 -3.98
CA GLU A 453 -1.15 -7.60 -3.17
C GLU A 453 -2.24 -6.57 -3.49
N LEU A 454 -2.53 -6.31 -4.76
CA LEU A 454 -3.62 -5.45 -5.21
C LEU A 454 -4.96 -5.93 -4.65
N ARG A 455 -5.23 -7.23 -4.71
CA ARG A 455 -6.45 -7.83 -4.17
C ARG A 455 -6.53 -7.72 -2.64
N GLN A 456 -5.38 -7.73 -1.96
CA GLN A 456 -5.31 -7.47 -0.52
C GLN A 456 -5.67 -6.03 -0.19
N ILE A 457 -5.20 -5.05 -0.98
CA ILE A 457 -5.52 -3.63 -0.78
C ILE A 457 -7.01 -3.37 -0.99
N PHE A 458 -7.62 -4.05 -1.96
CA PHE A 458 -9.04 -3.86 -2.30
C PHE A 458 -10.00 -4.44 -1.25
N PRO A 459 -11.27 -3.99 -1.23
CA PRO A 459 -12.28 -4.47 -0.29
C PRO A 459 -12.48 -6.00 -0.33
N SER A 460 -12.83 -6.60 0.80
CA SER A 460 -13.04 -8.05 0.88
C SER A 460 -14.27 -8.51 0.09
N THR A 461 -15.35 -7.72 0.08
CA THR A 461 -16.64 -8.08 -0.49
C THR A 461 -16.74 -7.77 -1.98
N GLU A 462 -17.54 -8.56 -2.72
CA GLU A 462 -17.79 -8.34 -4.14
C GLU A 462 -18.54 -7.02 -4.41
N GLU A 463 -19.42 -6.63 -3.50
CA GLU A 463 -20.20 -5.40 -3.59
C GLU A 463 -19.29 -4.16 -3.54
N ASN A 464 -18.38 -4.10 -2.58
CA ASN A 464 -17.46 -2.98 -2.45
C ASN A 464 -16.36 -3.05 -3.52
N LEU A 465 -15.86 -4.24 -3.85
CA LEU A 465 -14.87 -4.41 -4.92
C LEU A 465 -15.33 -3.79 -6.25
N ARG A 466 -16.62 -3.90 -6.58
CA ARG A 466 -17.20 -3.31 -7.79
C ARG A 466 -17.27 -1.78 -7.80
N GLN A 467 -17.17 -1.16 -6.63
CA GLN A 467 -17.21 0.29 -6.50
C GLN A 467 -15.81 0.91 -6.65
N VAL A 468 -14.75 0.09 -6.63
CA VAL A 468 -13.38 0.56 -6.88
C VAL A 468 -13.28 1.13 -8.30
N ILE A 469 -12.79 2.37 -8.37
CA ILE A 469 -12.62 3.11 -9.61
C ILE A 469 -11.17 2.97 -10.10
N THR A 470 -11.05 2.82 -11.42
CA THR A 470 -9.79 2.83 -12.15
C THR A 470 -9.77 3.99 -13.13
N PHE A 471 -8.79 4.87 -12.96
CA PHE A 471 -8.54 6.03 -13.78
C PHE A 471 -7.43 5.69 -14.78
N ARG A 472 -7.68 5.92 -16.06
CA ARG A 472 -6.78 5.50 -17.14
C ARG A 472 -6.54 6.70 -18.04
N ASN A 473 -5.35 7.28 -17.96
CA ASN A 473 -5.00 8.46 -18.76
C ASN A 473 -5.05 8.14 -20.26
N LYS A 474 -5.09 9.15 -21.13
CA LYS A 474 -4.79 8.93 -22.54
C LYS A 474 -3.42 8.29 -22.66
N TYR A 475 -3.19 7.45 -23.68
CA TYR A 475 -1.99 6.62 -23.75
C TYR A 475 -0.68 7.41 -23.81
N GLN A 476 -0.73 8.65 -24.28
CA GLN A 476 0.39 9.58 -24.34
C GLN A 476 0.60 10.41 -23.06
N ASP A 477 -0.39 10.43 -22.16
CA ASP A 477 -0.40 11.24 -20.94
C ASP A 477 0.17 10.43 -19.76
N TYR A 478 0.92 11.09 -18.89
CA TYR A 478 1.58 10.51 -17.73
C TYR A 478 0.65 10.46 -16.51
N ASP A 479 0.90 9.53 -15.59
CA ASP A 479 0.39 9.64 -14.22
C ASP A 479 1.30 10.60 -13.47
N ILE A 480 0.76 11.78 -13.12
CA ILE A 480 1.47 12.84 -12.43
C ILE A 480 0.83 12.98 -11.06
N PHE A 481 1.62 12.85 -10.01
CA PHE A 481 1.12 12.75 -8.65
C PHE A 481 2.15 13.35 -7.70
N ASP A 482 1.69 14.08 -6.69
CA ASP A 482 2.52 14.53 -5.56
C ASP A 482 2.51 13.42 -4.51
N ILE A 483 3.52 12.54 -4.58
CA ILE A 483 3.47 11.26 -3.86
C ILE A 483 3.52 11.39 -2.35
N ASP A 484 4.19 12.43 -1.84
CA ASP A 484 4.44 12.61 -0.41
C ASP A 484 3.82 13.88 0.19
N GLY A 485 3.12 14.66 -0.65
CA GLY A 485 2.29 15.79 -0.23
C GLY A 485 3.07 17.08 -0.01
N ASP A 486 4.28 17.19 -0.57
CA ASP A 486 5.15 18.36 -0.43
C ASP A 486 4.85 19.50 -1.43
N GLY A 487 3.88 19.27 -2.33
CA GLY A 487 3.47 20.21 -3.37
C GLY A 487 4.33 20.14 -4.65
N GLN A 488 5.26 19.18 -4.77
CA GLN A 488 6.11 18.97 -5.95
C GLN A 488 5.66 17.72 -6.72
N PRO A 489 4.82 17.86 -7.77
CA PRO A 489 4.35 16.71 -8.51
C PRO A 489 5.45 16.03 -9.32
N GLU A 490 5.44 14.70 -9.38
CA GLU A 490 6.36 13.91 -10.18
C GLU A 490 5.63 13.02 -11.19
N VAL A 491 6.34 12.64 -12.26
CA VAL A 491 5.87 11.54 -13.12
C VAL A 491 6.05 10.24 -12.37
N MET A 492 4.98 9.47 -12.21
CA MET A 492 5.02 8.18 -11.54
C MET A 492 5.66 7.12 -12.43
N GLY A 493 6.60 6.36 -11.87
CA GLY A 493 7.33 5.30 -12.55
C GLY A 493 7.70 4.15 -11.63
N VAL A 494 8.31 3.13 -12.24
CA VAL A 494 8.80 1.96 -11.52
C VAL A 494 10.16 1.54 -12.07
N ALA A 495 11.08 1.18 -11.18
CA ALA A 495 12.41 0.65 -11.49
C ALA A 495 12.31 -0.82 -11.92
N TYR A 496 11.62 -1.07 -13.03
CA TYR A 496 11.39 -2.37 -13.63
C TYR A 496 11.63 -2.32 -15.13
N PHE A 497 12.70 -2.99 -15.58
CA PHE A 497 13.28 -2.82 -16.92
C PHE A 497 13.16 -4.08 -17.78
N HIS A 498 12.04 -4.80 -17.68
CA HIS A 498 11.78 -5.97 -18.52
C HIS A 498 10.63 -5.73 -19.49
N ALA A 499 10.92 -5.86 -20.78
CA ALA A 499 9.94 -5.83 -21.85
C ALA A 499 10.30 -6.85 -22.93
N TYR A 500 9.35 -7.68 -23.36
CA TYR A 500 9.55 -8.70 -24.37
C TYR A 500 8.33 -8.86 -25.29
N ALA A 501 8.60 -9.28 -26.53
CA ALA A 501 7.59 -9.61 -27.51
C ALA A 501 7.09 -11.06 -27.32
N LEU A 502 5.87 -11.32 -27.81
CA LEU A 502 5.31 -12.66 -27.84
C LEU A 502 5.39 -13.26 -29.26
N LYS A 503 5.79 -14.53 -29.37
CA LYS A 503 5.67 -15.36 -30.58
C LYS A 503 4.90 -16.62 -30.22
N GLY A 504 3.78 -16.90 -30.90
CA GLY A 504 2.95 -18.07 -30.59
C GLY A 504 2.40 -18.09 -29.15
N LYS A 505 2.12 -16.91 -28.56
CA LYS A 505 1.71 -16.72 -27.15
C LYS A 505 2.79 -17.12 -26.12
N GLN A 506 4.06 -17.15 -26.52
CA GLN A 506 5.20 -17.36 -25.64
C GLN A 506 6.17 -16.16 -25.72
N PRO A 507 6.85 -15.80 -24.63
CA PRO A 507 7.94 -14.83 -24.68
C PRO A 507 8.99 -15.24 -25.71
N ALA A 508 9.44 -14.30 -26.52
CA ALA A 508 10.34 -14.59 -27.63
C ALA A 508 11.65 -13.79 -27.56
N LYS A 509 11.57 -12.47 -27.66
CA LYS A 509 12.73 -11.58 -27.71
C LYS A 509 12.45 -10.34 -26.86
N ARG A 510 13.48 -9.82 -26.19
CA ARG A 510 13.40 -8.51 -25.54
C ARG A 510 13.06 -7.41 -26.54
N ARG A 511 12.24 -6.45 -26.09
CA ARG A 511 11.92 -5.23 -26.85
C ARG A 511 12.99 -4.16 -26.65
N ALA A 512 13.57 -4.13 -25.46
CA ALA A 512 14.67 -3.25 -25.08
C ALA A 512 15.66 -4.02 -24.17
N PRO A 513 16.94 -3.60 -24.13
CA PRO A 513 17.87 -4.06 -23.10
C PRO A 513 17.29 -3.82 -21.69
N ALA A 514 17.63 -4.70 -20.74
CA ALA A 514 17.25 -4.50 -19.33
C ALA A 514 18.27 -3.60 -18.63
N GLU A 515 18.42 -2.39 -19.18
CA GLU A 515 19.29 -1.32 -18.71
C GLU A 515 18.44 -0.04 -18.69
N ARG A 516 18.52 0.74 -17.61
CA ARG A 516 17.59 1.85 -17.31
C ARG A 516 17.50 2.85 -18.47
N LYS A 517 18.62 3.29 -19.05
CA LYS A 517 18.64 4.32 -20.10
C LYS A 517 18.07 3.80 -21.41
N ALA A 518 18.56 2.66 -21.90
CA ALA A 518 18.06 2.04 -23.12
C ALA A 518 16.58 1.62 -23.00
N PHE A 519 16.15 1.21 -21.80
CA PHE A 519 14.76 0.85 -21.54
C PHE A 519 13.85 2.07 -21.59
N TYR A 520 14.26 3.20 -21.01
CA TYR A 520 13.50 4.45 -21.05
C TYR A 520 13.45 5.11 -22.41
N GLU A 521 14.51 4.97 -23.21
CA GLU A 521 14.48 5.41 -24.61
C GLU A 521 13.39 4.66 -25.39
N TRP A 522 13.28 3.34 -25.19
CA TRP A 522 12.21 2.55 -25.80
C TRP A 522 10.81 2.86 -25.22
N LEU A 523 10.71 3.03 -23.90
CA LEU A 523 9.43 3.17 -23.21
C LEU A 523 8.80 4.55 -23.43
N TYR A 524 9.60 5.60 -23.27
CA TYR A 524 9.17 6.98 -23.34
C TYR A 524 9.44 7.60 -24.71
N GLY A 525 10.45 7.16 -25.46
CA GLY A 525 10.80 7.72 -26.78
C GLY A 525 11.65 8.98 -26.66
N SER A 526 11.04 10.11 -26.28
CA SER A 526 11.72 11.41 -26.14
C SER A 526 11.03 12.30 -25.09
N GLY A 527 11.48 13.55 -24.96
CA GLY A 527 10.88 14.57 -24.07
C GLY A 527 11.36 14.51 -22.62
N TYR A 528 12.52 13.89 -22.40
CA TYR A 528 13.15 13.82 -21.08
C TYR A 528 14.68 13.90 -21.20
N HIS A 529 15.32 14.30 -20.11
CA HIS A 529 16.77 14.32 -19.96
C HIS A 529 17.18 13.73 -18.61
N TYR A 530 18.48 13.47 -18.44
CA TYR A 530 19.06 13.12 -17.15
C TYR A 530 19.68 14.37 -16.53
N ASP A 531 19.33 14.68 -15.29
CA ASP A 531 19.94 15.79 -14.56
C ASP A 531 21.32 15.43 -14.01
N ALA A 532 21.96 16.35 -13.28
CA ALA A 532 23.28 16.16 -12.70
C ALA A 532 23.33 15.03 -11.64
N GLN A 533 22.18 14.61 -11.12
CA GLN A 533 22.02 13.52 -10.16
C GLN A 533 21.58 12.20 -10.83
N ASP A 534 21.62 12.13 -12.17
CA ASP A 534 21.14 10.99 -12.98
C ASP A 534 19.64 10.67 -12.74
N ARG A 535 18.85 11.67 -12.32
CA ARG A 535 17.39 11.58 -12.26
C ARG A 535 16.82 11.88 -13.65
N VAL A 536 15.76 11.16 -14.01
CA VAL A 536 15.01 11.45 -15.23
C VAL A 536 14.12 12.65 -14.97
N VAL A 537 14.20 13.67 -15.83
CA VAL A 537 13.36 14.87 -15.79
C VAL A 537 12.65 15.00 -17.13
N PHE A 538 11.33 15.16 -17.11
CA PHE A 538 10.53 15.40 -18.31
C PHE A 538 10.45 16.89 -18.58
N ASP A 539 10.82 17.30 -19.80
CA ASP A 539 10.77 18.69 -20.23
C ASP A 539 9.31 19.18 -20.26
N GLU A 540 8.42 18.31 -20.76
CA GLU A 540 6.98 18.48 -20.78
C GLU A 540 6.29 17.14 -20.49
N ALA A 541 5.34 17.16 -19.56
CA ALA A 541 4.54 16.00 -19.20
C ALA A 541 3.07 16.41 -19.04
N ALA A 542 2.21 15.92 -19.93
CA ALA A 542 0.77 16.09 -19.84
C ALA A 542 0.14 15.01 -18.96
N GLY A 543 -0.77 15.39 -18.06
CA GLY A 543 -1.71 14.48 -17.42
C GLY A 543 -3.06 14.46 -18.17
N SER A 544 -3.93 13.51 -17.81
CA SER A 544 -5.33 13.57 -18.25
C SER A 544 -6.22 14.17 -17.17
N ARG A 545 -7.35 14.76 -17.60
CA ARG A 545 -8.49 15.06 -16.71
C ARG A 545 -9.65 14.14 -17.04
N PHE A 546 -10.58 13.96 -16.11
CA PHE A 546 -11.70 13.03 -16.29
C PHE A 546 -13.06 13.76 -16.26
N VAL A 547 -13.81 13.63 -17.35
CA VAL A 547 -15.17 14.19 -17.47
C VAL A 547 -16.12 13.05 -17.85
N GLY A 548 -17.05 12.74 -16.96
CA GLY A 548 -17.84 11.52 -16.97
C GLY A 548 -16.94 10.29 -17.01
N THR A 549 -17.08 9.48 -18.06
CA THR A 549 -16.29 8.24 -18.23
C THR A 549 -15.08 8.40 -19.14
N LYS A 550 -14.83 9.62 -19.65
CA LYS A 550 -13.78 9.90 -20.64
C LYS A 550 -12.54 10.51 -19.99
N ALA A 551 -11.38 10.19 -20.56
CA ALA A 551 -10.15 10.94 -20.31
C ALA A 551 -10.03 12.03 -21.38
N GLU A 552 -9.79 13.25 -20.95
CA GLU A 552 -9.55 14.44 -21.77
C GLU A 552 -8.15 14.98 -21.53
N GLU A 553 -7.72 15.94 -22.37
CA GLU A 553 -6.45 16.65 -22.14
C GLU A 553 -6.51 17.36 -20.79
N GLY A 554 -5.55 17.05 -19.92
CA GLY A 554 -5.38 17.66 -18.62
C GLY A 554 -4.28 18.72 -18.61
N ARG A 555 -3.75 18.98 -17.42
CA ARG A 555 -2.67 19.94 -17.21
C ARG A 555 -1.36 19.44 -17.79
N VAL A 556 -0.60 20.38 -18.36
CA VAL A 556 0.78 20.18 -18.79
C VAL A 556 1.71 20.70 -17.71
N TYR A 557 2.69 19.88 -17.34
CA TYR A 557 3.73 20.18 -16.37
C TYR A 557 5.07 20.26 -17.08
N HIS A 558 5.97 21.10 -16.58
CA HIS A 558 7.28 21.34 -17.18
C HIS A 558 8.39 21.05 -16.18
N ASN A 559 9.47 20.44 -16.67
CA ASN A 559 10.67 20.12 -15.88
C ASN A 559 10.35 19.31 -14.61
N ILE A 560 9.46 18.32 -14.71
CA ILE A 560 9.08 17.49 -13.56
C ILE A 560 9.89 16.19 -13.52
N PRO A 561 10.38 15.77 -12.34
CA PRO A 561 11.17 14.57 -12.20
C PRO A 561 10.32 13.29 -12.33
N LEU A 562 10.98 12.17 -12.60
CA LEU A 562 10.43 10.83 -12.49
C LEU A 562 10.61 10.31 -11.05
N TYR A 563 9.50 9.94 -10.40
CA TYR A 563 9.54 9.10 -9.22
C TYR A 563 9.66 7.63 -9.64
N GLU A 564 10.75 6.96 -9.26
CA GLU A 564 10.98 5.54 -9.58
C GLU A 564 10.73 4.65 -8.36
N ALA A 565 9.53 4.08 -8.26
CA ALA A 565 9.25 3.09 -7.21
C ALA A 565 10.20 1.89 -7.33
N GLU A 566 10.81 1.52 -6.21
CA GLU A 566 11.66 0.34 -6.16
C GLU A 566 10.85 -0.95 -6.35
N TYR A 567 11.50 -1.96 -6.94
CA TYR A 567 10.94 -3.30 -7.03
C TYR A 567 11.24 -4.09 -5.76
N PHE A 568 10.19 -4.42 -5.00
CA PHE A 568 10.30 -5.11 -3.70
C PHE A 568 10.13 -6.64 -3.76
N GLY A 569 9.91 -7.21 -4.96
CA GLY A 569 9.64 -8.64 -5.13
C GLY A 569 8.21 -9.04 -4.75
N GLU A 570 7.88 -10.30 -5.00
CA GLU A 570 6.53 -10.85 -4.85
C GLU A 570 6.36 -11.66 -3.56
N SER A 571 5.34 -11.32 -2.75
CA SER A 571 5.04 -11.96 -1.47
C SER A 571 3.84 -12.89 -1.57
N ILE A 572 4.02 -14.07 -2.18
CA ILE A 572 2.97 -15.09 -2.32
C ILE A 572 3.44 -16.48 -1.94
N GLN A 573 2.57 -17.27 -1.31
CA GLN A 573 2.83 -18.69 -1.03
C GLN A 573 1.96 -19.58 -1.91
N PHE A 574 2.57 -20.55 -2.59
CA PHE A 574 1.83 -21.58 -3.34
C PHE A 574 1.30 -22.68 -2.42
N TYR A 575 0.15 -23.25 -2.77
CA TYR A 575 -0.44 -24.38 -2.05
C TYR A 575 -1.14 -25.37 -2.97
N ARG A 576 -1.31 -26.61 -2.49
CA ARG A 576 -1.98 -27.70 -3.19
C ARG A 576 -3.39 -27.28 -3.62
N THR A 577 -3.78 -27.56 -4.86
CA THR A 577 -5.05 -27.10 -5.44
C THR A 577 -6.26 -27.39 -4.56
N LYS A 578 -7.15 -26.40 -4.44
CA LYS A 578 -8.42 -26.45 -3.70
C LYS A 578 -9.59 -26.05 -4.61
N PRO A 579 -10.85 -26.32 -4.23
CA PRO A 579 -12.02 -25.78 -4.93
C PRO A 579 -11.96 -24.25 -5.05
N ILE A 580 -12.57 -23.70 -6.10
CA ILE A 580 -12.53 -22.25 -6.38
C ILE A 580 -13.08 -21.43 -5.21
N ASP A 581 -14.16 -21.90 -4.58
CA ASP A 581 -14.76 -21.18 -3.46
C ASP A 581 -13.79 -21.07 -2.29
N PHE A 582 -13.02 -22.12 -1.98
CA PHE A 582 -11.94 -22.07 -0.99
C PHE A 582 -10.89 -21.02 -1.37
N ILE A 583 -10.42 -21.03 -2.63
CA ILE A 583 -9.37 -20.12 -3.10
C ILE A 583 -9.83 -18.66 -3.04
N ARG A 584 -11.10 -18.41 -3.37
CA ARG A 584 -11.68 -17.06 -3.31
C ARG A 584 -11.85 -16.60 -1.87
N GLU A 585 -12.39 -17.47 -1.01
CA GLU A 585 -12.65 -17.13 0.39
C GLU A 585 -11.38 -16.80 1.17
N LEU A 586 -10.30 -17.57 0.96
CA LEU A 586 -9.01 -17.33 1.62
C LEU A 586 -8.43 -15.94 1.33
N ARG A 587 -8.80 -15.29 0.23
CA ARG A 587 -8.32 -13.94 -0.15
C ARG A 587 -9.11 -12.80 0.52
N ARG A 588 -10.23 -13.12 1.17
CA ARG A 588 -11.15 -12.15 1.74
C ARG A 588 -10.96 -11.93 3.25
N VAL A 589 -10.10 -12.73 3.88
CA VAL A 589 -9.78 -12.64 5.31
C VAL A 589 -9.44 -11.20 5.70
N ALA A 590 -10.22 -10.67 6.64
CA ALA A 590 -10.13 -9.33 7.23
C ALA A 590 -10.97 -9.27 8.51
N VAL A 591 -10.65 -8.35 9.43
CA VAL A 591 -11.35 -8.18 10.72
C VAL A 591 -12.83 -7.87 10.53
N ASN A 592 -13.18 -7.07 9.53
CA ASN A 592 -14.56 -6.66 9.22
C ASN A 592 -15.20 -7.47 8.09
N TYR A 593 -14.79 -8.72 7.91
CA TYR A 593 -15.37 -9.61 6.92
C TYR A 593 -15.79 -10.93 7.57
N ASP A 594 -17.08 -11.25 7.46
CA ASP A 594 -17.64 -12.52 7.93
C ASP A 594 -17.10 -13.67 7.07
N LEU A 595 -16.07 -14.34 7.58
CA LEU A 595 -15.40 -15.43 6.88
C LEU A 595 -16.35 -16.63 6.71
N ASN A 596 -16.49 -17.12 5.48
CA ASN A 596 -17.21 -18.36 5.21
C ASN A 596 -16.34 -19.57 5.56
N GLU A 597 -16.32 -19.92 6.84
CA GLU A 597 -15.55 -21.04 7.39
C GLU A 597 -15.90 -22.38 6.75
N ALA A 598 -17.17 -22.58 6.36
CA ALA A 598 -17.61 -23.77 5.66
C ALA A 598 -16.95 -23.90 4.27
N ALA A 599 -16.76 -22.78 3.54
CA ALA A 599 -16.04 -22.78 2.28
C ALA A 599 -14.54 -23.08 2.45
N LEU A 600 -13.98 -22.75 3.62
CA LEU A 600 -12.61 -23.11 4.00
C LEU A 600 -12.49 -24.51 4.64
N GLY A 601 -13.62 -25.12 5.00
CA GLY A 601 -13.68 -26.42 5.65
C GLY A 601 -13.09 -26.43 7.07
N LEU A 602 -13.05 -25.29 7.73
CA LEU A 602 -12.60 -25.12 9.11
C LEU A 602 -13.63 -25.74 10.07
N THR A 603 -13.14 -26.40 11.14
CA THR A 603 -14.01 -27.01 12.15
C THR A 603 -14.35 -26.09 13.31
N LYS A 604 -13.59 -25.00 13.45
CA LYS A 604 -13.77 -24.00 14.49
C LYS A 604 -13.64 -22.59 13.90
N PRO A 605 -14.34 -21.61 14.49
CA PRO A 605 -14.14 -20.25 14.09
C PRO A 605 -12.73 -19.73 14.36
N VAL A 606 -12.20 -18.98 13.40
CA VAL A 606 -10.95 -18.23 13.58
C VAL A 606 -11.34 -16.82 14.00
N GLU A 607 -11.76 -16.67 15.25
CA GLU A 607 -12.12 -15.37 15.79
C GLU A 607 -10.86 -14.58 16.20
N PRO A 608 -10.73 -13.30 15.80
CA PRO A 608 -9.69 -12.43 16.31
C PRO A 608 -9.63 -12.42 17.85
N LEU A 609 -10.80 -12.43 18.50
CA LEU A 609 -10.98 -12.36 19.96
C LEU A 609 -10.62 -13.67 20.69
N VAL A 610 -10.90 -14.84 20.12
CA VAL A 610 -10.61 -16.15 20.75
C VAL A 610 -9.10 -16.45 20.75
N LEU A 611 -8.34 -15.84 19.84
CA LEU A 611 -6.88 -15.94 19.78
C LEU A 611 -6.15 -14.80 20.54
N ARG A 612 -6.86 -13.73 20.97
CA ARG A 612 -6.34 -12.73 21.94
C ARG A 612 -5.90 -13.39 23.26
N ALA A 613 -6.60 -14.44 23.70
CA ALA A 613 -6.24 -15.21 24.90
C ALA A 613 -4.99 -16.10 24.71
N GLN A 614 -4.70 -16.54 23.49
CA GLN A 614 -3.55 -17.40 23.19
C GLN A 614 -2.27 -16.61 22.89
N ALA A 615 -2.37 -15.43 22.26
CA ALA A 615 -1.19 -14.59 22.00
C ALA A 615 -0.47 -14.14 23.29
N CYS A 616 -1.21 -13.94 24.39
CA CYS A 616 -0.64 -13.64 25.71
C CYS A 616 0.08 -14.84 26.37
N SER A 617 -0.20 -16.08 25.96
CA SER A 617 0.37 -17.29 26.58
C SER A 617 1.53 -17.91 25.79
N VAL A 618 1.72 -17.55 24.51
CA VAL A 618 2.74 -18.17 23.62
C VAL A 618 3.86 -17.20 23.20
N SER A 619 4.04 -16.07 23.91
CA SER A 619 5.16 -15.18 23.66
C SER A 619 6.52 -15.92 23.85
N PRO A 620 7.50 -15.81 22.93
CA PRO A 620 8.81 -16.45 23.04
C PRO A 620 9.65 -15.94 24.22
N VAL A 621 9.18 -14.91 24.92
CA VAL A 621 9.81 -14.38 26.15
C VAL A 621 9.73 -15.39 27.32
N SER A 622 8.95 -16.48 27.17
CA SER A 622 8.73 -17.49 28.21
C SER A 622 9.88 -18.49 28.45
N LYS A 623 11.00 -18.43 27.72
CA LYS A 623 12.22 -19.16 28.12
C LYS A 623 13.30 -18.19 28.56
N PRO A 624 13.54 -18.06 29.89
CA PRO A 624 14.81 -17.52 30.36
C PRO A 624 15.90 -18.40 29.75
N ARG A 625 16.86 -17.82 29.02
CA ARG A 625 18.13 -18.50 28.76
C ARG A 625 18.87 -18.57 30.09
N THR A 626 18.55 -19.57 30.92
CA THR A 626 19.37 -19.99 32.06
C THR A 626 20.50 -20.85 31.54
N SER A 627 21.52 -20.20 30.95
CA SER A 627 22.89 -20.70 31.00
C SER A 627 23.80 -19.52 30.70
N ILE A 628 24.46 -19.04 31.76
CA ILE A 628 25.67 -18.26 31.66
C ILE A 628 26.80 -19.26 31.37
N GLU A 629 27.36 -19.21 30.17
CA GLU A 629 28.79 -19.46 29.93
C GLU A 629 29.39 -18.22 29.28
#